data_AF-A0A158Q2U2-F1
#
_entry.id   AF-A0A158Q2U2-F1
#
_cell.length_a   1.000
_cell.length_b   1.000
_cell.length_c   1.000
_cell.angle_alpha   90.00
_cell.angle_beta   90.00
_cell.angle_gamma   90.00
#
_symmetry.space_group_name_H-M   'P 1'
#
loop_
_entity.id
_entity.type
_entity.pdbx_description
1 polymer ?
#
loop_
_entity_poly.entity_id
_entity_poly.type
_entity_poly.pdbx_seq_one_letter_code
_entity_poly.pdbx_strand_id
1 'polypeptide(L)'
;LRICSDFPANIFTKNRYRSKTRMSVVDVWNNETANGNVIIAHNINSWPAILDQLNEPILEKSTIIEGDVLLYKQRKHRNRAIPLMSAPQRIATDRITFKEWLREVAKLRKVIKINVRSTEAIRPVLQYLFAANEEIVSPVVLHANIFRSPRSLEKPVDAIEFLDGTRKYFPEATLSFGWTKNNISELTIHQKRSINWRELFQIFSLIKRVEQPIMISARISVVINSISQLSFVLGIKREVSLLIWSDETDLVDDWMNLISLRSGPYSKQIVFDLHPNHASVVRKLPYKLSQGDSVFDRKKWHRIEFPSPSTTASGIIESNEGVAFIGWSNSFLISILKPPIFPEIQKISSQVRYISSSFIFSKFIIFLGYNGQMSIKNRDDAWPSYRHKSVGQLRRENCYEIHITDRDGQIEFHNEFVF
;
A
#
# COMPACT_ATOMS: atom_id res chain seq x y z
N LEU A 1 -9.14 35.66 21.33
CA LEU A 1 -10.05 35.97 20.20
C LEU A 1 -11.41 35.29 20.49
N ARG A 2 -12.55 36.01 20.48
CA ARG A 2 -13.90 35.54 20.91
C ARG A 2 -14.90 35.48 19.73
N ILE A 3 -15.62 34.36 19.47
CA ILE A 3 -16.52 34.14 18.28
C ILE A 3 -17.66 33.11 18.56
N CYS A 4 -18.88 33.22 17.96
CA CYS A 4 -20.07 32.29 18.06
C CYS A 4 -21.05 32.26 16.83
N SER A 5 -21.75 31.12 16.53
CA SER A 5 -23.13 30.95 15.91
C SER A 5 -23.42 29.66 15.03
N ASP A 6 -24.71 29.19 14.97
CA ASP A 6 -25.34 27.85 14.67
C ASP A 6 -25.66 27.30 13.21
N PHE A 7 -25.99 25.97 13.13
CA PHE A 7 -26.96 25.18 12.26
C PHE A 7 -26.50 24.36 10.97
N PRO A 8 -27.28 23.36 10.40
CA PRO A 8 -26.87 21.93 10.23
C PRO A 8 -26.79 21.32 8.79
N ALA A 9 -26.55 19.99 8.70
CA ALA A 9 -26.07 19.17 7.56
C ALA A 9 -27.08 18.15 6.92
N ASN A 10 -26.72 17.52 5.79
CA ASN A 10 -27.27 16.22 5.34
C ASN A 10 -26.40 15.41 4.34
N ILE A 11 -26.65 14.08 4.30
CA ILE A 11 -25.87 12.94 3.78
C ILE A 11 -26.49 12.33 2.49
N PHE A 12 -25.69 11.63 1.65
CA PHE A 12 -26.20 10.53 0.79
C PHE A 12 -25.18 9.40 0.54
N THR A 13 -25.68 8.15 0.44
CA THR A 13 -24.98 6.88 0.15
C THR A 13 -25.40 6.29 -1.20
N LYS A 14 -24.61 5.35 -1.79
CA LYS A 14 -25.11 4.37 -2.77
C LYS A 14 -24.27 3.10 -2.93
N ASN A 15 -24.98 1.95 -3.03
CA ASN A 15 -24.54 0.56 -3.24
C ASN A 15 -24.14 0.23 -4.70
N ARG A 16 -23.40 -0.88 -4.90
CA ARG A 16 -23.51 -1.77 -6.09
C ARG A 16 -22.98 -3.21 -5.84
N TYR A 17 -23.50 -4.16 -6.64
CA TYR A 17 -23.54 -5.63 -6.46
C TYR A 17 -22.62 -6.43 -7.45
N ARG A 18 -22.34 -7.70 -7.09
CA ARG A 18 -21.80 -8.92 -7.83
C ARG A 18 -20.26 -9.05 -7.98
N SER A 19 -19.62 -10.21 -7.73
CA SER A 19 -19.68 -11.52 -8.45
C SER A 19 -19.13 -12.72 -7.59
N LYS A 20 -19.31 -13.97 -8.08
CA LYS A 20 -18.95 -15.29 -7.50
C LYS A 20 -17.58 -15.29 -6.81
N THR A 21 -17.51 -15.77 -5.57
CA THR A 21 -16.28 -15.78 -4.75
C THR A 21 -15.20 -16.71 -5.33
N ARG A 22 -14.38 -16.20 -6.26
CA ARG A 22 -13.02 -16.71 -6.44
C ARG A 22 -12.27 -16.50 -5.12
N MET A 23 -11.64 -17.55 -4.59
CA MET A 23 -10.83 -17.42 -3.37
C MET A 23 -9.73 -16.38 -3.60
N SER A 24 -9.48 -15.52 -2.62
CA SER A 24 -8.36 -14.59 -2.70
C SER A 24 -7.08 -15.40 -2.79
N VAL A 25 -6.08 -14.87 -3.51
CA VAL A 25 -4.77 -15.52 -3.59
C VAL A 25 -4.15 -15.67 -2.19
N VAL A 26 -4.47 -14.75 -1.28
CA VAL A 26 -4.12 -14.81 0.15
C VAL A 26 -4.75 -16.03 0.84
N ASP A 27 -5.98 -16.37 0.51
CA ASP A 27 -6.67 -17.54 1.08
C ASP A 27 -6.07 -18.84 0.54
N VAL A 28 -5.68 -18.86 -0.73
CA VAL A 28 -4.96 -19.99 -1.34
C VAL A 28 -3.63 -20.23 -0.63
N TRP A 29 -2.84 -19.17 -0.41
CA TRP A 29 -1.54 -19.30 0.27
C TRP A 29 -1.68 -19.79 1.72
N ASN A 30 -2.67 -19.27 2.45
CA ASN A 30 -2.91 -19.68 3.83
C ASN A 30 -3.33 -21.15 3.95
N ASN A 31 -4.03 -21.69 2.94
CA ASN A 31 -4.48 -23.08 2.95
C ASN A 31 -3.40 -24.05 2.45
N GLU A 32 -2.52 -23.62 1.53
CA GLU A 32 -1.54 -24.50 0.89
C GLU A 32 -0.15 -24.48 1.54
N THR A 33 0.19 -23.48 2.36
CA THR A 33 1.57 -23.31 2.85
C THR A 33 1.70 -23.35 4.37
N ALA A 34 2.56 -24.26 4.86
CA ALA A 34 3.00 -24.24 6.25
C ALA A 34 3.94 -23.04 6.46
N ASN A 35 3.51 -22.06 7.26
CA ASN A 35 4.27 -20.86 7.66
C ASN A 35 4.45 -19.79 6.56
N GLY A 36 3.60 -19.75 5.53
CA GLY A 36 3.60 -18.68 4.52
C GLY A 36 4.72 -18.76 3.49
N ASN A 37 5.45 -19.87 3.42
CA ASN A 37 6.47 -20.10 2.39
C ASN A 37 5.81 -20.59 1.10
N VAL A 38 5.95 -19.81 0.03
CA VAL A 38 5.38 -20.13 -1.28
C VAL A 38 6.49 -20.54 -2.24
N ILE A 39 6.24 -21.56 -3.05
CA ILE A 39 7.14 -21.94 -4.16
C ILE A 39 6.63 -21.25 -5.42
N ILE A 40 7.44 -20.34 -5.96
CA ILE A 40 7.15 -19.56 -7.17
C ILE A 40 8.09 -20.01 -8.29
N ALA A 41 7.52 -20.40 -9.43
CA ALA A 41 8.28 -20.59 -10.66
C ALA A 41 8.47 -19.22 -11.34
N HIS A 42 9.66 -18.65 -11.19
CA HIS A 42 10.00 -17.33 -11.74
C HIS A 42 10.37 -17.37 -13.21
N ASN A 43 10.17 -16.23 -13.89
CA ASN A 43 10.63 -15.99 -15.26
C ASN A 43 10.17 -17.04 -16.27
N ILE A 44 8.96 -17.59 -16.11
CA ILE A 44 8.38 -18.56 -17.04
C ILE A 44 7.90 -17.81 -18.27
N ASN A 45 8.84 -17.47 -19.15
CA ASN A 45 8.61 -16.55 -20.28
C ASN A 45 8.84 -17.21 -21.65
N SER A 46 9.04 -18.53 -21.71
CA SER A 46 9.34 -19.27 -22.93
C SER A 46 8.64 -20.64 -22.95
N TRP A 47 8.50 -21.22 -24.15
CA TRP A 47 7.95 -22.57 -24.31
C TRP A 47 8.70 -23.64 -23.50
N PRO A 48 10.05 -23.72 -23.55
CA PRO A 48 10.79 -24.65 -22.71
C PRO A 48 10.47 -24.50 -21.23
N ALA A 49 10.42 -23.27 -20.71
CA ALA A 49 10.12 -23.03 -19.30
C ALA A 49 8.71 -23.49 -18.90
N ILE A 50 7.72 -23.36 -19.79
CA ILE A 50 6.36 -23.88 -19.55
C ILE A 50 6.35 -25.42 -19.55
N LEU A 51 7.09 -26.04 -20.48
CA LEU A 51 7.20 -27.50 -20.56
C LEU A 51 7.89 -28.09 -19.33
N ASP A 52 8.93 -27.45 -18.81
CA ASP A 52 9.58 -27.85 -17.57
C ASP A 52 8.58 -27.86 -16.39
N GLN A 53 7.69 -26.87 -16.34
CA GLN A 53 6.64 -26.78 -15.32
C GLN A 53 5.51 -27.81 -15.47
N LEU A 54 5.31 -28.37 -16.68
CA LEU A 54 4.37 -29.47 -16.92
C LEU A 54 4.94 -30.82 -16.44
N ASN A 55 6.26 -30.99 -16.56
CA ASN A 55 6.95 -32.23 -16.25
C ASN A 55 7.58 -32.26 -14.84
N GLU A 56 7.40 -31.19 -14.06
CA GLU A 56 7.94 -31.02 -12.71
C GLU A 56 7.41 -32.12 -11.76
N PRO A 57 8.28 -32.76 -10.94
CA PRO A 57 7.86 -33.75 -9.96
C PRO A 57 6.82 -33.17 -8.98
N ILE A 58 5.84 -33.98 -8.56
CA ILE A 58 4.74 -33.54 -7.67
C ILE A 58 5.28 -32.90 -6.38
N LEU A 59 6.39 -33.41 -5.83
CA LEU A 59 6.98 -32.94 -4.57
C LEU A 59 7.67 -31.56 -4.69
N GLU A 60 8.06 -31.15 -5.89
CA GLU A 60 8.71 -29.86 -6.15
C GLU A 60 7.78 -28.88 -6.89
N LYS A 61 6.50 -29.27 -7.04
CA LYS A 61 5.54 -28.54 -7.85
C LYS A 61 5.34 -27.13 -7.34
N SER A 62 5.70 -26.14 -8.18
CA SER A 62 5.47 -24.74 -7.84
C SER A 62 3.96 -24.45 -7.68
N THR A 63 3.64 -23.58 -6.73
CA THR A 63 2.25 -23.15 -6.43
C THR A 63 1.84 -21.93 -7.26
N ILE A 64 2.81 -21.11 -7.64
CA ILE A 64 2.62 -19.90 -8.45
C ILE A 64 3.51 -20.00 -9.69
N ILE A 65 2.94 -19.63 -10.83
CA ILE A 65 3.70 -19.36 -12.06
C ILE A 65 3.77 -17.86 -12.27
N GLU A 66 4.99 -17.35 -12.41
CA GLU A 66 5.26 -15.94 -12.65
C GLU A 66 5.81 -15.72 -14.07
N GLY A 67 5.15 -14.81 -14.79
CA GLY A 67 5.54 -14.40 -16.13
C GLY A 67 5.60 -12.88 -16.28
N ASP A 68 6.58 -12.41 -17.04
CA ASP A 68 6.82 -11.00 -17.32
C ASP A 68 6.33 -10.61 -18.69
N VAL A 69 5.53 -9.54 -18.77
CA VAL A 69 4.96 -9.08 -20.04
C VAL A 69 5.46 -7.69 -20.37
N LEU A 70 5.94 -7.54 -21.60
CA LEU A 70 6.39 -6.29 -22.20
C LEU A 70 5.61 -6.03 -23.49
N LEU A 71 5.40 -4.76 -23.83
CA LEU A 71 4.83 -4.42 -25.11
C LEU A 71 5.91 -4.34 -26.19
N TYR A 72 5.82 -5.20 -27.22
CA TYR A 72 6.70 -5.12 -28.37
C TYR A 72 6.13 -4.19 -29.44
N LYS A 73 6.91 -3.18 -29.84
CA LYS A 73 6.57 -2.22 -30.90
C LYS A 73 7.43 -2.52 -32.13
N GLN A 74 6.85 -3.11 -33.18
CA GLN A 74 7.55 -3.25 -34.45
C GLN A 74 7.68 -1.89 -35.15
N ARG A 75 8.88 -1.53 -35.63
CA ARG A 75 9.12 -0.27 -36.35
C ARG A 75 8.28 -0.14 -37.64
N LYS A 76 7.97 -1.26 -38.32
CA LYS A 76 7.24 -1.28 -39.61
C LYS A 76 5.71 -1.29 -39.48
N HIS A 77 5.17 -1.77 -38.36
CA HIS A 77 3.72 -1.84 -38.13
C HIS A 77 3.37 -1.15 -36.82
N ARG A 78 3.23 0.17 -36.86
CA ARG A 78 2.82 1.00 -35.71
C ARG A 78 1.47 0.57 -35.10
N ASN A 79 0.67 -0.21 -35.84
CA ASN A 79 -0.71 -0.56 -35.47
C ASN A 79 -0.86 -1.94 -34.81
N ARG A 80 0.22 -2.73 -34.63
CA ARG A 80 0.13 -4.02 -33.93
C ARG A 80 0.99 -3.99 -32.67
N ALA A 81 0.40 -3.45 -31.61
CA ALA A 81 0.92 -3.52 -30.25
C ALA A 81 0.68 -4.94 -29.72
N ILE A 82 1.70 -5.80 -29.72
CA ILE A 82 1.58 -7.20 -29.30
C ILE A 82 2.28 -7.36 -27.94
N PRO A 83 1.57 -7.75 -26.87
CA PRO A 83 2.20 -8.10 -25.61
C PRO A 83 2.95 -9.44 -25.77
N LEU A 84 4.24 -9.42 -25.46
CA LEU A 84 5.13 -10.57 -25.52
C LEU A 84 5.65 -10.89 -24.12
N MET A 85 5.89 -12.17 -23.87
CA MET A 85 6.61 -12.56 -22.66
C MET A 85 8.07 -12.11 -22.75
N SER A 86 8.64 -11.67 -21.62
CA SER A 86 9.99 -11.13 -21.56
C SER A 86 11.04 -12.22 -21.75
N ALA A 87 11.67 -12.28 -22.92
CA ALA A 87 12.80 -13.16 -23.18
C ALA A 87 14.14 -12.45 -22.89
N PRO A 88 15.16 -13.14 -22.35
CA PRO A 88 16.53 -12.64 -22.32
C PRO A 88 16.98 -12.24 -23.73
N GLN A 89 17.68 -11.11 -23.86
CA GLN A 89 17.99 -10.47 -25.15
C GLN A 89 18.78 -11.34 -26.15
N ARG A 90 19.33 -12.50 -25.72
CA ARG A 90 20.20 -13.35 -26.53
C ARG A 90 19.48 -14.42 -27.36
N ILE A 91 18.19 -14.69 -27.14
CA ILE A 91 17.45 -15.73 -27.88
C ILE A 91 16.19 -15.10 -28.49
N ALA A 92 16.34 -14.52 -29.68
CA ALA A 92 15.27 -13.81 -30.37
C ALA A 92 14.24 -14.74 -31.06
N THR A 93 14.50 -16.06 -31.10
CA THR A 93 13.73 -17.03 -31.88
C THR A 93 12.51 -17.60 -31.15
N ASP A 94 12.48 -17.58 -29.80
CA ASP A 94 11.48 -18.31 -29.00
C ASP A 94 10.49 -17.38 -28.28
N ARG A 95 10.10 -16.28 -28.91
CA ARG A 95 9.20 -15.29 -28.29
C ARG A 95 7.75 -15.79 -28.32
N ILE A 96 7.26 -16.25 -27.18
CA ILE A 96 5.85 -16.58 -26.96
C ILE A 96 5.03 -15.30 -26.73
N THR A 97 3.85 -15.22 -27.37
CA THR A 97 2.92 -14.10 -27.11
C THR A 97 2.25 -14.27 -25.75
N PHE A 98 1.84 -13.17 -25.12
CA PHE A 98 1.10 -13.25 -23.85
C PHE A 98 -0.19 -14.08 -23.98
N LYS A 99 -0.87 -14.02 -25.14
CA LYS A 99 -2.07 -14.82 -25.41
C LYS A 99 -1.77 -16.33 -25.38
N GLU A 100 -0.72 -16.76 -26.07
CA GLU A 100 -0.30 -18.17 -26.08
C GLU A 100 0.13 -18.61 -24.70
N TRP A 101 0.96 -17.80 -24.03
CA TRP A 101 1.40 -18.05 -22.67
C TRP A 101 0.22 -18.26 -21.72
N LEU A 102 -0.75 -17.34 -21.73
CA LEU A 102 -1.94 -17.38 -20.87
C LEU A 102 -2.75 -18.66 -21.09
N ARG A 103 -2.93 -19.07 -22.34
CA ARG A 103 -3.66 -20.29 -22.70
C ARG A 103 -3.03 -21.55 -22.12
N GLU A 104 -1.69 -21.62 -22.06
CA GLU A 104 -1.00 -22.79 -21.54
C GLU A 104 -0.91 -22.78 -20.01
N VAL A 105 -0.57 -21.64 -19.40
CA VAL A 105 -0.47 -21.57 -17.93
C VAL A 105 -1.83 -21.71 -17.24
N ALA A 106 -2.93 -21.34 -17.89
CA ALA A 106 -4.27 -21.56 -17.37
C ALA A 106 -4.60 -23.05 -17.17
N LYS A 107 -3.97 -23.96 -17.93
CA LYS A 107 -4.17 -25.41 -17.80
C LYS A 107 -3.48 -26.00 -16.57
N LEU A 108 -2.45 -25.31 -16.05
CA LEU A 108 -1.62 -25.80 -14.95
C LEU A 108 -2.31 -25.76 -13.59
N ARG A 109 -3.45 -25.05 -13.48
CA ARG A 109 -4.22 -24.86 -12.24
C ARG A 109 -3.37 -24.34 -11.06
N LYS A 110 -2.31 -23.58 -11.38
CA LYS A 110 -1.47 -22.85 -10.42
C LYS A 110 -1.96 -21.39 -10.33
N VAL A 111 -1.58 -20.67 -9.28
CA VAL A 111 -1.80 -19.20 -9.24
C VAL A 111 -1.01 -18.55 -10.37
N ILE A 112 -1.64 -17.66 -11.12
CA ILE A 112 -1.01 -17.00 -12.27
C ILE A 112 -0.60 -15.59 -11.86
N LYS A 113 0.70 -15.33 -11.72
CA LYS A 113 1.25 -14.01 -11.43
C LYS A 113 1.79 -13.39 -12.72
N ILE A 114 1.22 -12.26 -13.12
CA ILE A 114 1.56 -11.54 -14.34
C ILE A 114 2.21 -10.22 -13.97
N ASN A 115 3.50 -10.08 -14.29
CA ASN A 115 4.24 -8.85 -14.08
C ASN A 115 4.12 -7.96 -15.33
N VAL A 116 3.32 -6.91 -15.23
CA VAL A 116 3.19 -5.89 -16.27
C VAL A 116 4.36 -4.93 -16.14
N ARG A 117 5.31 -4.99 -17.08
CA ARG A 117 6.59 -4.26 -16.97
C ARG A 117 6.55 -2.84 -17.54
N SER A 118 5.50 -2.46 -18.27
CA SER A 118 5.37 -1.09 -18.79
C SER A 118 3.90 -0.63 -18.86
N THR A 119 3.69 0.68 -18.73
CA THR A 119 2.35 1.29 -18.83
C THR A 119 1.62 0.91 -20.12
N GLU A 120 2.34 0.87 -21.24
CA GLU A 120 1.74 0.56 -22.54
C GLU A 120 1.26 -0.89 -22.66
N ALA A 121 1.79 -1.80 -21.84
CA ALA A 121 1.37 -3.19 -21.81
C ALA A 121 0.07 -3.41 -21.00
N ILE A 122 -0.35 -2.46 -20.16
CA ILE A 122 -1.53 -2.58 -19.30
C ILE A 122 -2.77 -2.92 -20.13
N ARG A 123 -3.12 -2.05 -21.09
CA ARG A 123 -4.37 -2.20 -21.85
C ARG A 123 -4.41 -3.50 -22.68
N PRO A 124 -3.37 -3.87 -23.45
CA PRO A 124 -3.36 -5.12 -24.19
C PRO A 124 -3.44 -6.36 -23.29
N VAL A 125 -2.71 -6.39 -22.16
CA VAL A 125 -2.75 -7.52 -21.21
C VAL A 125 -4.15 -7.70 -20.64
N LEU A 126 -4.77 -6.61 -20.18
CA LEU A 126 -6.12 -6.63 -19.62
C LEU A 126 -7.18 -7.05 -20.65
N GLN A 127 -7.02 -6.69 -21.92
CA GLN A 127 -7.92 -7.14 -22.99
C GLN A 127 -7.87 -8.67 -23.17
N TYR A 128 -6.68 -9.27 -23.15
CA TYR A 128 -6.55 -10.72 -23.23
C TYR A 128 -7.10 -11.43 -21.99
N LEU A 129 -6.89 -10.87 -20.80
CA LEU A 129 -7.46 -11.41 -19.56
C LEU A 129 -8.99 -11.32 -19.54
N PHE A 130 -9.54 -10.20 -20.01
CA PHE A 130 -10.98 -10.03 -20.15
C PHE A 130 -11.57 -11.05 -21.13
N ALA A 131 -10.92 -11.25 -22.28
CA ALA A 131 -11.36 -12.23 -23.28
C ALA A 131 -11.28 -13.68 -22.79
N ALA A 132 -10.27 -14.01 -21.99
CA ALA A 132 -10.06 -15.36 -21.44
C ALA A 132 -10.68 -15.56 -20.04
N ASN A 133 -11.47 -14.61 -19.53
CA ASN A 133 -11.90 -14.61 -18.13
C ASN A 133 -12.70 -15.86 -17.73
N GLU A 134 -13.48 -16.43 -18.66
CA GLU A 134 -14.25 -17.66 -18.42
C GLU A 134 -13.38 -18.93 -18.45
N GLU A 135 -12.26 -18.90 -19.18
CA GLU A 135 -11.32 -20.02 -19.28
C GLU A 135 -10.34 -20.05 -18.09
N ILE A 136 -10.10 -18.90 -17.46
CA ILE A 136 -9.22 -18.78 -16.31
C ILE A 136 -9.96 -19.21 -15.04
N VAL A 137 -9.69 -20.44 -14.61
CA VAL A 137 -10.20 -20.97 -13.33
C VAL A 137 -9.29 -20.60 -12.15
N SER A 138 -7.99 -20.41 -12.42
CA SER A 138 -6.99 -20.06 -11.42
C SER A 138 -7.10 -18.63 -10.88
N PRO A 139 -6.72 -18.37 -9.62
CA PRO A 139 -6.51 -17.03 -9.12
C PRO A 139 -5.40 -16.29 -9.89
N VAL A 140 -5.60 -15.01 -10.15
CA VAL A 140 -4.66 -14.15 -10.89
C VAL A 140 -4.12 -13.05 -9.99
N VAL A 141 -2.79 -12.90 -9.97
CA VAL A 141 -2.09 -11.75 -9.39
C VAL A 141 -1.60 -10.87 -10.52
N LEU A 142 -2.03 -9.61 -10.54
CA LEU A 142 -1.51 -8.61 -11.47
C LEU A 142 -0.49 -7.75 -10.74
N HIS A 143 0.78 -7.89 -11.12
CA HIS A 143 1.88 -7.18 -10.50
C HIS A 143 2.39 -6.04 -11.38
N ALA A 144 2.66 -4.89 -10.76
CA ALA A 144 3.33 -3.77 -11.40
C ALA A 144 4.26 -3.03 -10.45
N ASN A 145 5.41 -2.61 -10.97
CA ASN A 145 6.33 -1.71 -10.29
C ASN A 145 5.84 -0.27 -10.46
N ILE A 146 4.97 0.16 -9.56
CA ILE A 146 4.36 1.51 -9.58
C ILE A 146 5.15 2.52 -8.76
N PHE A 147 6.03 2.07 -7.88
CA PHE A 147 6.91 2.93 -7.09
C PHE A 147 8.32 2.96 -7.69
N ARG A 148 8.95 4.14 -7.71
CA ARG A 148 10.34 4.26 -8.14
C ARG A 148 11.28 3.97 -6.98
N SER A 149 12.20 3.02 -7.14
CA SER A 149 13.31 2.90 -6.19
C SER A 149 14.32 4.04 -6.38
N PRO A 150 15.02 4.49 -5.31
CA PRO A 150 16.08 5.47 -5.41
C PRO A 150 17.12 5.07 -6.45
N ARG A 151 17.48 5.98 -7.35
CA ARG A 151 18.49 5.76 -8.42
C ARG A 151 18.15 4.66 -9.43
N SER A 152 16.93 4.13 -9.41
CA SER A 152 16.44 3.28 -10.50
C SER A 152 16.37 4.09 -11.79
N LEU A 153 16.76 3.50 -12.94
CA LEU A 153 16.57 4.08 -14.27
C LEU A 153 15.27 3.60 -14.92
N GLU A 154 14.72 2.48 -14.45
CA GLU A 154 13.45 1.94 -14.93
C GLU A 154 12.32 2.95 -14.70
N LYS A 155 11.41 3.06 -15.67
CA LYS A 155 10.22 3.91 -15.56
C LYS A 155 9.14 3.13 -14.81
N PRO A 156 8.62 3.63 -13.67
CA PRO A 156 7.50 3.01 -13.01
C PRO A 156 6.28 2.95 -13.92
N VAL A 157 5.49 1.90 -13.74
CA VAL A 157 4.17 1.76 -14.36
C VAL A 157 3.25 2.84 -13.79
N ASP A 158 2.40 3.42 -14.64
CA ASP A 158 1.43 4.42 -14.20
C ASP A 158 0.40 3.79 -13.27
N ALA A 159 0.39 4.22 -12.00
CA ALA A 159 -0.47 3.64 -10.99
C ALA A 159 -1.95 3.86 -11.28
N ILE A 160 -2.34 5.02 -11.82
CA ILE A 160 -3.75 5.33 -12.07
C ILE A 160 -4.26 4.51 -13.26
N GLU A 161 -3.51 4.44 -14.35
CA GLU A 161 -3.88 3.61 -15.51
C GLU A 161 -3.95 2.12 -15.13
N PHE A 162 -3.03 1.65 -14.29
CA PHE A 162 -3.04 0.27 -13.80
C PHE A 162 -4.27 -0.01 -12.93
N LEU A 163 -4.56 0.85 -11.94
CA LEU A 163 -5.70 0.67 -11.05
C LEU A 163 -7.05 0.81 -11.76
N ASP A 164 -7.23 1.85 -12.56
CA ASP A 164 -8.50 2.07 -13.27
C ASP A 164 -8.73 1.01 -14.35
N GLY A 165 -7.66 0.59 -15.04
CA GLY A 165 -7.71 -0.50 -16.00
C GLY A 165 -8.10 -1.82 -15.37
N THR A 166 -7.40 -2.23 -14.31
CA THR A 166 -7.66 -3.50 -13.61
C THR A 166 -9.06 -3.53 -13.01
N ARG A 167 -9.48 -2.45 -12.34
CA ARG A 167 -10.84 -2.30 -11.81
C ARG A 167 -11.91 -2.47 -12.90
N LYS A 168 -11.68 -1.94 -14.09
CA LYS A 168 -12.65 -1.96 -15.19
C LYS A 168 -12.72 -3.31 -15.90
N TYR A 169 -11.57 -3.92 -16.19
CA TYR A 169 -11.50 -5.07 -17.08
C TYR A 169 -11.28 -6.41 -16.37
N PHE A 170 -10.72 -6.40 -15.15
CA PHE A 170 -10.42 -7.62 -14.42
C PHE A 170 -10.47 -7.40 -12.88
N PRO A 171 -11.66 -7.08 -12.32
CA PRO A 171 -11.82 -6.71 -10.92
C PRO A 171 -11.58 -7.87 -9.93
N GLU A 172 -11.52 -9.11 -10.38
CA GLU A 172 -11.30 -10.27 -9.50
C GLU A 172 -9.82 -10.59 -9.27
N ALA A 173 -8.88 -9.88 -9.90
CA ALA A 173 -7.45 -10.06 -9.62
C ALA A 173 -7.05 -9.48 -8.25
N THR A 174 -6.07 -10.12 -7.63
CA THR A 174 -5.26 -9.49 -6.58
C THR A 174 -4.26 -8.54 -7.23
N LEU A 175 -4.23 -7.29 -6.79
CA LEU A 175 -3.29 -6.29 -7.29
C LEU A 175 -2.02 -6.31 -6.46
N SER A 176 -0.88 -6.56 -7.11
CA SER A 176 0.44 -6.56 -6.48
C SER A 176 1.23 -5.32 -6.87
N PHE A 177 1.77 -4.60 -5.89
CA PHE A 177 2.53 -3.36 -6.10
C PHE A 177 3.96 -3.54 -5.63
N GLY A 178 4.91 -3.19 -6.49
CA GLY A 178 6.34 -3.25 -6.21
C GLY A 178 7.07 -1.94 -6.50
N TRP A 179 8.39 -2.00 -6.31
CA TRP A 179 9.30 -0.93 -6.66
C TRP A 179 10.17 -1.32 -7.86
N THR A 180 10.52 -0.36 -8.68
CA THR A 180 11.43 -0.57 -9.82
C THR A 180 12.80 -1.09 -9.38
N LYS A 181 13.50 -1.83 -10.26
CA LYS A 181 14.81 -2.41 -9.93
C LYS A 181 15.87 -1.32 -9.75
N ASN A 182 16.74 -1.51 -8.76
CA ASN A 182 17.94 -0.71 -8.59
C ASN A 182 19.03 -1.23 -9.53
N ASN A 183 19.61 -0.34 -10.34
CA ASN A 183 20.67 -0.71 -11.30
C ASN A 183 22.07 -0.72 -10.68
N ILE A 184 22.20 -0.19 -9.47
CA ILE A 184 23.43 -0.24 -8.70
C ILE A 184 23.19 -1.34 -7.67
N SER A 185 24.04 -2.37 -7.68
CA SER A 185 24.08 -3.35 -6.60
C SER A 185 24.09 -2.60 -5.27
N GLU A 186 23.13 -2.91 -4.40
CA GLU A 186 22.96 -2.26 -3.08
C GLU A 186 24.22 -2.31 -2.21
N LEU A 187 25.24 -3.07 -2.63
CA LEU A 187 26.61 -3.13 -2.15
C LEU A 187 27.30 -1.78 -1.93
N THR A 188 26.93 -0.71 -2.65
CA THR A 188 27.61 0.61 -2.53
C THR A 188 26.90 1.60 -1.62
N ILE A 189 25.80 1.21 -0.98
CA ILE A 189 25.01 2.11 -0.14
C ILE A 189 25.07 1.63 1.31
N HIS A 190 25.92 2.26 2.12
CA HIS A 190 25.91 2.11 3.58
C HIS A 190 24.60 2.58 4.25
N GLN A 191 23.64 3.12 3.49
CA GLN A 191 22.33 3.52 3.98
C GLN A 191 21.33 2.37 3.82
N LYS A 192 20.95 1.78 4.96
CA LYS A 192 19.86 0.82 5.06
C LYS A 192 18.56 1.46 4.54
N ARG A 193 18.08 1.02 3.37
CA ARG A 193 16.82 1.52 2.79
C ARG A 193 15.65 1.10 3.67
N SER A 194 14.73 2.03 3.92
CA SER A 194 13.43 1.76 4.53
C SER A 194 12.33 2.46 3.74
N ILE A 195 11.10 1.96 3.88
CA ILE A 195 9.89 2.65 3.43
C ILE A 195 9.61 3.75 4.43
N ASN A 196 9.80 4.99 4.02
CA ASN A 196 9.48 6.12 4.86
C ASN A 196 7.97 6.43 4.82
N TRP A 197 7.50 7.24 5.76
CA TRP A 197 6.09 7.64 5.82
C TRP A 197 5.60 8.36 4.55
N ARG A 198 6.47 9.11 3.85
CA ARG A 198 6.11 9.79 2.59
C ARG A 198 5.78 8.78 1.49
N GLU A 199 6.58 7.72 1.34
CA GLU A 199 6.27 6.61 0.43
C GLU A 199 4.99 5.88 0.88
N LEU A 200 4.79 5.72 2.20
CA LEU A 200 3.58 5.09 2.75
C LEU A 200 2.29 5.87 2.44
N PHE A 201 2.34 7.21 2.45
CA PHE A 201 1.21 8.06 2.07
C PHE A 201 0.78 7.87 0.60
N GLN A 202 1.72 7.48 -0.28
CA GLN A 202 1.40 7.12 -1.65
C GLN A 202 0.64 5.78 -1.69
N ILE A 203 1.11 4.78 -0.94
CA ILE A 203 0.43 3.48 -0.79
C ILE A 203 -0.99 3.66 -0.27
N PHE A 204 -1.16 4.47 0.78
CA PHE A 204 -2.45 4.85 1.36
C PHE A 204 -3.43 5.41 0.35
N SER A 205 -2.97 6.33 -0.49
CA SER A 205 -3.78 6.95 -1.54
C SER A 205 -4.29 5.94 -2.56
N LEU A 206 -3.52 4.87 -2.81
CA LEU A 206 -3.90 3.77 -3.70
C LEU A 206 -4.85 2.81 -3.02
N ILE A 207 -4.56 2.38 -1.79
CA ILE A 207 -5.42 1.48 -1.00
C ILE A 207 -6.82 2.07 -0.87
N LYS A 208 -6.94 3.38 -0.67
CA LYS A 208 -8.25 4.05 -0.58
C LYS A 208 -9.06 4.02 -1.87
N ARG A 209 -8.41 3.87 -3.03
CA ARG A 209 -9.07 3.85 -4.36
C ARG A 209 -9.50 2.46 -4.81
N VAL A 210 -9.07 1.41 -4.11
CA VAL A 210 -9.13 0.02 -4.60
C VAL A 210 -9.88 -0.87 -3.62
N GLU A 211 -10.92 -1.53 -4.13
CA GLU A 211 -11.68 -2.54 -3.39
C GLU A 211 -11.03 -3.93 -3.49
N GLN A 212 -10.30 -4.19 -4.58
CA GLN A 212 -9.60 -5.45 -4.84
C GLN A 212 -8.60 -5.80 -3.70
N PRO A 213 -8.28 -7.09 -3.50
CA PRO A 213 -7.19 -7.50 -2.63
C PRO A 213 -5.87 -6.90 -3.10
N ILE A 214 -5.03 -6.47 -2.16
CA ILE A 214 -3.78 -5.78 -2.43
C ILE A 214 -2.64 -6.59 -1.84
N MET A 215 -1.58 -6.75 -2.62
CA MET A 215 -0.31 -7.31 -2.20
C MET A 215 0.78 -6.25 -2.34
N ILE A 216 1.45 -5.92 -1.25
CA ILE A 216 2.68 -5.12 -1.31
C ILE A 216 3.84 -6.08 -1.48
N SER A 217 4.65 -5.92 -2.52
CA SER A 217 5.84 -6.73 -2.77
C SER A 217 7.09 -5.92 -2.43
N ALA A 218 7.82 -6.33 -1.39
CA ALA A 218 8.96 -5.61 -0.87
C ALA A 218 10.17 -6.53 -0.63
N ARG A 219 11.35 -6.00 -0.90
CA ARG A 219 12.63 -6.70 -0.71
C ARG A 219 12.94 -6.85 0.78
N ILE A 220 13.50 -7.99 1.20
CA ILE A 220 13.79 -8.30 2.60
C ILE A 220 14.63 -7.22 3.29
N SER A 221 15.64 -6.69 2.61
CA SER A 221 16.53 -5.62 3.08
C SER A 221 15.80 -4.32 3.39
N VAL A 222 14.66 -4.07 2.74
CA VAL A 222 13.79 -2.93 3.01
C VAL A 222 12.81 -3.24 4.14
N VAL A 223 12.24 -4.45 4.15
CA VAL A 223 11.22 -4.87 5.12
C VAL A 223 11.74 -4.83 6.55
N ILE A 224 12.93 -5.36 6.80
CA ILE A 224 13.54 -5.40 8.15
C ILE A 224 13.71 -4.01 8.77
N ASN A 225 13.80 -2.96 7.93
CA ASN A 225 13.94 -1.57 8.35
C ASN A 225 12.61 -0.79 8.31
N SER A 226 11.49 -1.46 7.99
CA SER A 226 10.18 -0.83 7.73
C SER A 226 9.01 -1.50 8.47
N ILE A 227 9.29 -2.23 9.54
CA ILE A 227 8.29 -3.05 10.25
C ILE A 227 7.10 -2.23 10.73
N SER A 228 7.33 -1.03 11.29
CA SER A 228 6.23 -0.17 11.78
C SER A 228 5.33 0.32 10.64
N GLN A 229 5.90 0.74 9.52
CA GLN A 229 5.16 1.18 8.34
C GLN A 229 4.38 0.04 7.70
N LEU A 230 5.00 -1.13 7.58
CA LEU A 230 4.36 -2.31 6.98
C LEU A 230 3.28 -2.89 7.90
N SER A 231 3.50 -2.92 9.21
CA SER A 231 2.48 -3.31 10.19
C SER A 231 1.27 -2.38 10.11
N PHE A 232 1.50 -1.07 9.95
CA PHE A 232 0.40 -0.12 9.75
C PHE A 232 -0.41 -0.46 8.50
N VAL A 233 0.25 -0.74 7.37
CA VAL A 233 -0.42 -1.11 6.11
C VAL A 233 -1.21 -2.40 6.24
N LEU A 234 -0.62 -3.43 6.85
CA LEU A 234 -1.27 -4.72 7.11
C LEU A 234 -2.43 -4.62 8.10
N GLY A 235 -2.42 -3.61 8.98
CA GLY A 235 -3.49 -3.35 9.94
C GLY A 235 -4.71 -2.62 9.34
N ILE A 236 -4.66 -2.16 8.09
CA ILE A 236 -5.77 -1.43 7.45
C ILE A 236 -6.99 -2.34 7.22
N LYS A 237 -6.79 -3.42 6.47
CA LYS A 237 -7.84 -4.40 6.11
C LYS A 237 -7.20 -5.76 5.87
N ARG A 238 -7.97 -6.85 6.04
CA ARG A 238 -7.46 -8.23 5.94
C ARG A 238 -7.04 -8.63 4.53
N GLU A 239 -7.53 -7.91 3.54
CA GLU A 239 -7.26 -8.12 2.12
C GLU A 239 -5.95 -7.47 1.68
N VAL A 240 -5.18 -6.88 2.61
CA VAL A 240 -3.84 -6.32 2.35
C VAL A 240 -2.79 -7.31 2.83
N SER A 241 -2.03 -7.88 1.89
CA SER A 241 -0.95 -8.82 2.17
C SER A 241 0.43 -8.24 1.84
N LEU A 242 1.48 -8.84 2.40
CA LEU A 242 2.87 -8.51 2.14
C LEU A 242 3.60 -9.73 1.55
N LEU A 243 4.16 -9.58 0.35
CA LEU A 243 5.13 -10.51 -0.22
C LEU A 243 6.53 -10.00 0.07
N ILE A 244 7.31 -10.80 0.81
CA ILE A 244 8.70 -10.51 1.14
C ILE A 244 9.58 -11.36 0.25
N TRP A 245 10.35 -10.71 -0.62
CA TRP A 245 11.27 -11.39 -1.53
C TRP A 245 12.73 -11.03 -1.26
N SER A 246 13.67 -11.87 -1.71
CA SER A 246 15.11 -11.59 -1.58
C SER A 246 15.89 -12.19 -2.74
N ASP A 247 16.95 -11.52 -3.16
CA ASP A 247 17.98 -12.07 -4.04
C ASP A 247 19.17 -12.60 -3.21
N GLU A 248 20.07 -13.34 -3.87
CA GLU A 248 21.32 -13.84 -3.27
C GLU A 248 22.18 -12.72 -2.68
N THR A 249 22.12 -11.52 -3.26
CA THR A 249 22.96 -10.37 -2.88
C THR A 249 22.42 -9.54 -1.72
N ASP A 250 21.23 -9.87 -1.20
CA ASP A 250 20.65 -9.14 -0.07
C ASP A 250 21.43 -9.37 1.22
N LEU A 251 21.83 -8.28 1.88
CA LEU A 251 22.47 -8.33 3.19
C LEU A 251 21.41 -8.11 4.27
N VAL A 252 21.29 -9.06 5.20
CA VAL A 252 20.36 -9.01 6.32
C VAL A 252 21.14 -9.13 7.63
N ASP A 253 21.38 -7.98 8.26
CA ASP A 253 22.13 -7.91 9.52
C ASP A 253 21.27 -8.27 10.74
N ASP A 254 19.97 -7.97 10.68
CA ASP A 254 19.04 -8.13 11.81
C ASP A 254 17.79 -8.89 11.39
N TRP A 255 17.71 -10.14 11.85
CA TRP A 255 16.60 -11.04 11.62
C TRP A 255 15.50 -10.94 12.69
N MET A 256 15.74 -10.25 13.81
CA MET A 256 14.77 -10.14 14.91
C MET A 256 13.50 -9.39 14.49
N ASN A 257 13.68 -8.35 13.68
CA ASN A 257 12.58 -7.60 13.07
C ASN A 257 11.71 -8.46 12.13
N LEU A 258 12.30 -9.47 11.50
CA LEU A 258 11.54 -10.40 10.68
C LEU A 258 10.75 -11.40 11.53
N ILE A 259 11.29 -11.81 12.68
CA ILE A 259 10.60 -12.71 13.62
C ILE A 259 9.33 -12.07 14.16
N SER A 260 9.38 -10.78 14.53
CA SER A 260 8.21 -10.06 15.05
C SER A 260 7.10 -9.96 14.01
N LEU A 261 7.45 -9.75 12.74
CA LEU A 261 6.50 -9.70 11.65
C LEU A 261 5.90 -11.10 11.35
N ARG A 262 6.76 -12.13 11.29
CA ARG A 262 6.35 -13.53 11.03
C ARG A 262 5.47 -14.11 12.12
N SER A 263 5.65 -13.68 13.36
CA SER A 263 5.00 -14.27 14.54
C SER A 263 4.01 -13.31 15.21
N GLY A 264 3.77 -12.16 14.58
CA GLY A 264 2.89 -11.11 15.07
C GLY A 264 1.43 -11.27 14.61
N PRO A 265 0.58 -10.27 14.89
CA PRO A 265 -0.86 -10.32 14.59
C PRO A 265 -1.18 -10.42 13.09
N TYR A 266 -0.24 -10.01 12.24
CA TYR A 266 -0.40 -10.01 10.78
C TYR A 266 0.28 -11.18 10.08
N SER A 267 0.76 -12.20 10.82
CA SER A 267 1.46 -13.38 10.30
C SER A 267 0.75 -14.05 9.11
N LYS A 268 -0.59 -14.14 9.14
CA LYS A 268 -1.42 -14.73 8.07
C LYS A 268 -1.56 -13.89 6.80
N GLN A 269 -1.03 -12.66 6.81
CA GLN A 269 -1.04 -11.75 5.66
C GLN A 269 0.34 -11.69 4.99
N ILE A 270 1.32 -12.48 5.45
CA ILE A 270 2.71 -12.40 5.00
C ILE A 270 3.07 -13.67 4.22
N VAL A 271 3.71 -13.47 3.07
CA VAL A 271 4.22 -14.51 2.20
C VAL A 271 5.70 -14.32 1.98
N PHE A 272 6.45 -15.41 2.00
CA PHE A 272 7.89 -15.44 1.79
C PHE A 272 8.25 -16.06 0.45
N ASP A 273 9.02 -15.32 -0.34
CA ASP A 273 9.60 -15.68 -1.64
C ASP A 273 11.11 -15.43 -1.60
N LEU A 274 11.81 -16.23 -0.79
CA LEU A 274 13.18 -15.96 -0.40
C LEU A 274 14.18 -16.84 -1.15
N HIS A 275 15.34 -16.27 -1.41
CA HIS A 275 16.51 -17.00 -1.89
C HIS A 275 16.83 -18.16 -0.91
N PRO A 276 17.26 -19.34 -1.38
CA PRO A 276 17.48 -20.52 -0.52
C PRO A 276 18.34 -20.25 0.72
N ASN A 277 19.37 -19.42 0.60
CA ASN A 277 20.23 -19.04 1.72
C ASN A 277 19.42 -18.32 2.82
N HIS A 278 18.63 -17.32 2.46
CA HIS A 278 17.76 -16.58 3.39
C HIS A 278 16.62 -17.45 3.92
N ALA A 279 15.99 -18.25 3.07
CA ALA A 279 14.94 -19.19 3.47
C ALA A 279 15.44 -20.18 4.54
N SER A 280 16.68 -20.68 4.40
CA SER A 280 17.28 -21.60 5.36
C SER A 280 17.48 -20.96 6.74
N VAL A 281 17.82 -19.67 6.78
CA VAL A 281 17.94 -18.90 8.02
C VAL A 281 16.56 -18.72 8.65
N VAL A 282 15.57 -18.24 7.88
CA VAL A 282 14.20 -18.01 8.37
C VAL A 282 13.56 -19.27 8.95
N ARG A 283 13.82 -20.44 8.37
CA ARG A 283 13.35 -21.73 8.90
C ARG A 283 13.93 -22.07 10.27
N LYS A 284 15.19 -21.67 10.53
CA LYS A 284 15.88 -21.88 11.82
C LYS A 284 15.51 -20.84 12.87
N LEU A 285 14.99 -19.68 12.48
CA LEU A 285 14.63 -18.64 13.43
C LEU A 285 13.51 -19.13 14.36
N PRO A 286 13.60 -18.82 15.67
CA PRO A 286 12.58 -19.22 16.63
C PRO A 286 11.24 -18.57 16.27
N TYR A 287 10.17 -19.33 16.46
CA TYR A 287 8.82 -18.78 16.42
C TYR A 287 8.50 -18.25 17.82
N LYS A 288 8.34 -16.93 17.96
CA LYS A 288 7.93 -16.30 19.22
C LYS A 288 6.60 -15.62 18.98
N LEU A 289 5.50 -16.12 19.55
CA LEU A 289 4.23 -15.38 19.51
C LEU A 289 4.45 -14.04 20.21
N SER A 290 4.59 -12.97 19.42
CA SER A 290 4.60 -11.62 19.92
C SER A 290 3.15 -11.14 19.93
N GLN A 291 2.45 -11.37 21.04
CA GLN A 291 1.23 -10.62 21.35
C GLN A 291 1.64 -9.23 21.82
N GLY A 292 2.07 -8.39 20.88
CA GLY A 292 2.04 -6.96 21.11
C GLY A 292 0.61 -6.51 20.94
N ASP A 293 -0.11 -6.27 22.03
CA ASP A 293 -1.38 -5.56 21.94
C ASP A 293 -1.09 -4.17 21.36
N SER A 294 -1.73 -3.83 20.23
CA SER A 294 -1.65 -2.47 19.71
C SER A 294 -2.16 -1.53 20.79
N VAL A 295 -1.37 -0.49 21.09
CA VAL A 295 -1.76 0.58 22.00
C VAL A 295 -3.00 1.32 21.46
N PHE A 296 -3.23 1.26 20.15
CA PHE A 296 -4.36 1.88 19.48
C PHE A 296 -5.53 0.90 19.29
N ASP A 297 -6.67 1.20 19.90
CA ASP A 297 -7.92 0.48 19.66
C ASP A 297 -8.85 1.32 18.78
N ARG A 298 -8.94 0.95 17.50
CA ARG A 298 -9.81 1.61 16.51
C ARG A 298 -11.28 1.61 16.91
N LYS A 299 -11.75 0.68 17.74
CA LYS A 299 -13.16 0.63 18.19
C LYS A 299 -13.51 1.74 19.17
N LYS A 300 -12.51 2.41 19.76
CA LYS A 300 -12.70 3.54 20.66
C LYS A 300 -12.82 4.87 19.93
N TRP A 301 -12.78 4.87 18.60
CA TRP A 301 -12.84 6.07 17.78
C TRP A 301 -14.00 6.01 16.79
N HIS A 302 -14.76 7.09 16.72
CA HIS A 302 -15.77 7.31 15.72
C HIS A 302 -15.21 8.17 14.59
N ARG A 303 -15.44 7.72 13.36
CA ARG A 303 -14.88 8.33 12.17
C ARG A 303 -15.93 9.14 11.45
N ILE A 304 -15.57 10.38 11.13
CA ILE A 304 -16.42 11.25 10.30
C ILE A 304 -15.61 11.68 9.09
N GLU A 305 -16.17 11.43 7.90
CA GLU A 305 -15.60 11.82 6.63
C GLU A 305 -16.69 12.50 5.78
N PHE A 306 -16.37 13.68 5.28
CA PHE A 306 -17.20 14.47 4.38
C PHE A 306 -16.74 14.29 2.93
N PRO A 307 -17.63 14.51 1.95
CA PRO A 307 -17.23 14.59 0.55
C PRO A 307 -16.12 15.62 0.36
N SER A 308 -15.06 15.24 -0.38
CA SER A 308 -14.02 16.18 -0.80
C SER A 308 -14.35 16.69 -2.20
N PRO A 309 -14.25 18.01 -2.46
CA PRO A 309 -14.34 18.56 -3.81
C PRO A 309 -13.08 18.28 -4.65
N SER A 310 -12.02 17.71 -4.06
CA SER A 310 -10.76 17.45 -4.74
C SER A 310 -10.77 16.11 -5.49
N THR A 311 -10.10 16.08 -6.64
CA THR A 311 -9.81 14.84 -7.39
C THR A 311 -8.71 14.00 -6.73
N THR A 312 -7.95 14.57 -5.80
CA THR A 312 -6.94 13.86 -5.00
C THR A 312 -7.59 13.01 -3.91
N ALA A 313 -7.04 11.80 -3.70
CA ALA A 313 -7.53 10.92 -2.64
C ALA A 313 -7.38 11.65 -1.30
N SER A 314 -8.51 11.89 -0.65
CA SER A 314 -8.57 12.63 0.61
C SER A 314 -9.35 11.83 1.64
N GLY A 315 -9.05 12.04 2.91
CA GLY A 315 -9.79 11.52 4.04
C GLY A 315 -8.95 10.61 4.92
N ILE A 316 -9.60 9.66 5.56
CA ILE A 316 -9.02 8.91 6.66
C ILE A 316 -8.73 7.45 6.27
N ILE A 317 -7.63 6.93 6.80
CA ILE A 317 -7.22 5.53 6.74
C ILE A 317 -7.01 5.05 8.16
N GLU A 318 -7.81 4.07 8.54
CA GLU A 318 -7.75 3.44 9.85
C GLU A 318 -6.98 2.14 9.73
N SER A 319 -6.04 1.96 10.64
CA SER A 319 -5.29 0.74 10.84
C SER A 319 -5.45 0.30 12.29
N ASN A 320 -5.29 -1.00 12.55
CA ASN A 320 -5.13 -1.48 13.91
C ASN A 320 -3.89 -0.89 14.61
N GLU A 321 -2.92 -0.35 13.85
CA GLU A 321 -1.72 0.33 14.40
C GLU A 321 -1.91 1.83 14.63
N GLY A 322 -3.01 2.42 14.17
CA GLY A 322 -3.23 3.87 14.25
C GLY A 322 -4.05 4.43 13.10
N VAL A 323 -4.06 5.76 12.98
CA VAL A 323 -4.83 6.46 11.94
C VAL A 323 -3.95 7.40 11.15
N ALA A 324 -4.17 7.43 9.83
CA ALA A 324 -3.55 8.37 8.92
C ALA A 324 -4.61 9.22 8.21
N PHE A 325 -4.35 10.51 8.11
CA PHE A 325 -5.14 11.45 7.30
C PHE A 325 -4.39 11.74 6.00
N ILE A 326 -5.08 11.60 4.87
CA ILE A 326 -4.53 11.84 3.54
C ILE A 326 -5.27 12.97 2.84
N GLY A 327 -4.57 13.74 2.02
CA GLY A 327 -5.16 14.77 1.17
C GLY A 327 -5.82 15.92 1.93
N TRP A 328 -6.99 16.34 1.46
CA TRP A 328 -7.73 17.47 2.03
C TRP A 328 -8.34 17.14 3.40
N SER A 329 -8.50 18.16 4.23
CA SER A 329 -9.09 18.04 5.57
C SER A 329 -10.61 17.89 5.50
N ASN A 330 -11.08 16.75 5.00
CA ASN A 330 -12.49 16.38 4.95
C ASN A 330 -12.84 15.32 5.99
N SER A 331 -11.94 14.96 6.90
CA SER A 331 -12.18 13.90 7.88
C SER A 331 -11.61 14.23 9.26
N PHE A 332 -12.22 13.66 10.30
CA PHE A 332 -11.76 13.75 11.68
C PHE A 332 -12.20 12.53 12.50
N LEU A 333 -11.57 12.36 13.67
CA LEU A 333 -11.87 11.30 14.62
C LEU A 333 -12.42 11.87 15.92
N ILE A 334 -13.41 11.20 16.48
CA ILE A 334 -14.00 11.49 17.79
C ILE A 334 -13.74 10.30 18.70
N SER A 335 -13.20 10.53 19.90
CA SER A 335 -13.13 9.47 20.92
C SER A 335 -14.53 9.10 21.40
N ILE A 336 -14.85 7.81 21.43
CA ILE A 336 -16.11 7.26 21.95
C ILE A 336 -16.02 7.09 23.48
N LEU A 337 -14.81 7.06 24.04
CA LEU A 337 -14.64 7.07 25.49
C LEU A 337 -15.18 8.39 26.04
N LYS A 338 -16.27 8.31 26.81
CA LYS A 338 -16.72 9.43 27.63
C LYS A 338 -15.58 9.76 28.61
N PRO A 339 -14.99 10.96 28.57
CA PRO A 339 -13.99 11.32 29.56
C PRO A 339 -14.67 11.29 30.94
N PRO A 340 -14.02 10.70 31.97
CA PRO A 340 -14.61 10.63 33.31
C PRO A 340 -14.89 12.02 33.88
N ILE A 341 -14.07 13.01 33.50
CA ILE A 341 -14.23 14.45 33.70
C ILE A 341 -13.56 15.09 32.49
N PHE A 342 -14.23 16.02 31.78
CA PHE A 342 -13.52 16.82 30.77
C PHE A 342 -12.52 17.71 31.51
N PRO A 343 -11.20 17.61 31.24
CA PRO A 343 -10.25 18.47 31.90
C PRO A 343 -10.53 19.92 31.48
N GLU A 344 -10.42 20.85 32.44
CA GLU A 344 -10.50 22.30 32.22
C GLU A 344 -9.55 22.76 31.10
N ILE A 345 -8.41 22.06 30.97
CA ILE A 345 -7.40 22.28 29.93
C ILE A 345 -7.27 21.01 29.08
N GLN A 346 -7.52 21.13 27.78
CA GLN A 346 -7.29 20.04 26.83
C GLN A 346 -5.95 20.24 26.12
N LYS A 347 -5.01 19.32 26.36
CA LYS A 347 -3.72 19.28 25.66
C LYS A 347 -3.80 18.32 24.48
N ILE A 348 -3.76 18.84 23.26
CA ILE A 348 -3.58 18.04 22.05
C ILE A 348 -2.09 18.05 21.70
N SER A 349 -1.38 16.99 22.07
CA SER A 349 0.01 16.77 21.65
C SER A 349 0.04 16.05 20.31
N SER A 350 0.50 16.74 19.27
CA SER A 350 0.79 16.13 17.96
C SER A 350 2.22 16.44 17.56
N GLN A 351 2.95 15.46 17.03
CA GLN A 351 4.29 15.68 16.50
C GLN A 351 4.17 16.28 15.10
N VAL A 352 4.13 17.61 15.01
CA VAL A 352 4.18 18.32 13.72
C VAL A 352 5.62 18.31 13.23
N ARG A 353 5.94 17.41 12.28
CA ARG A 353 7.27 17.42 11.67
C ARG A 353 7.34 18.49 10.59
N TYR A 354 8.00 19.59 10.90
CA TYR A 354 8.40 20.60 9.93
C TYR A 354 9.40 20.00 8.95
N ILE A 355 9.11 20.08 7.66
CA ILE A 355 10.09 19.83 6.60
C ILE A 355 10.55 21.23 6.18
N SER A 356 11.71 21.67 6.66
CA SER A 356 12.27 22.98 6.32
C SER A 356 12.42 23.16 4.81
N SER A 357 11.67 24.10 4.23
CA SER A 357 12.20 24.95 3.15
C SER A 357 12.43 26.32 3.75
N SER A 358 13.66 26.79 3.67
CA SER A 358 14.15 28.08 4.16
C SER A 358 13.17 29.24 3.86
N PHE A 359 12.86 30.00 4.92
CA PHE A 359 12.09 31.25 4.96
C PHE A 359 10.57 31.17 4.69
N ILE A 360 9.75 30.97 5.74
CA ILE A 360 8.38 31.54 5.80
C ILE A 360 8.00 31.91 7.24
N PHE A 361 7.72 33.20 7.50
CA PHE A 361 6.97 33.65 8.68
C PHE A 361 5.54 33.09 8.59
N SER A 362 5.18 32.18 9.51
CA SER A 362 3.91 31.45 9.43
C SER A 362 2.77 32.30 9.99
N LYS A 363 1.86 32.75 9.12
CA LYS A 363 0.54 33.30 9.52
C LYS A 363 -0.48 32.17 9.52
N PHE A 364 -1.17 31.96 10.64
CA PHE A 364 -2.19 30.92 10.83
C PHE A 364 -3.59 31.49 10.69
N ILE A 365 -4.53 30.68 10.21
CA ILE A 365 -5.97 30.93 10.27
C ILE A 365 -6.57 29.92 11.24
N ILE A 366 -7.23 30.41 12.28
CA ILE A 366 -7.97 29.61 13.26
C ILE A 366 -9.46 29.76 12.95
N PHE A 367 -10.11 28.63 12.73
CA PHE A 367 -11.56 28.53 12.53
C PHE A 367 -12.16 27.84 13.76
N LEU A 368 -13.19 28.44 14.35
CA LEU A 368 -13.97 27.88 15.45
C LEU A 368 -15.41 27.69 14.98
N GLY A 369 -15.84 26.44 14.89
CA GLY A 369 -17.21 26.04 14.59
C GLY A 369 -18.09 26.08 15.83
N TYR A 370 -19.40 26.26 15.61
CA TYR A 370 -20.43 26.44 16.64
C TYR A 370 -20.64 25.29 17.61
N ASN A 371 -20.12 24.12 17.26
CA ASN A 371 -20.10 22.93 18.08
C ASN A 371 -18.81 22.79 18.91
N GLY A 372 -17.89 23.75 18.86
CA GLY A 372 -16.56 23.68 19.48
C GLY A 372 -15.46 23.13 18.56
N GLN A 373 -15.74 22.90 17.28
CA GLN A 373 -14.75 22.39 16.31
C GLN A 373 -13.70 23.47 16.01
N MET A 374 -12.44 23.23 16.36
CA MET A 374 -11.32 24.11 16.03
C MET A 374 -10.57 23.58 14.81
N SER A 375 -10.15 24.47 13.91
CA SER A 375 -9.39 24.13 12.72
C SER A 375 -8.29 25.16 12.50
N ILE A 376 -7.04 24.72 12.43
CA ILE A 376 -5.88 25.61 12.28
C ILE A 376 -5.25 25.29 10.95
N LYS A 377 -5.13 26.28 10.06
CA LYS A 377 -4.49 26.13 8.76
C LYS A 377 -3.41 27.20 8.57
N ASN A 378 -2.36 26.86 7.84
CA ASN A 378 -1.45 27.86 7.28
C ASN A 378 -2.18 28.71 6.23
N ARG A 379 -1.83 29.99 6.11
CA ARG A 379 -2.37 30.87 5.05
C ARG A 379 -2.00 30.34 3.66
N ASP A 380 -2.81 30.72 2.67
CA ASP A 380 -2.84 30.12 1.33
C ASP A 380 -1.55 30.28 0.49
N ASP A 381 -0.58 31.07 0.97
CA ASP A 381 0.73 31.29 0.35
C ASP A 381 1.77 30.19 0.64
N ALA A 382 1.40 29.13 1.38
CA ALA A 382 2.27 27.98 1.65
C ALA A 382 2.26 26.95 0.50
N TRP A 383 3.43 26.42 0.13
CA TRP A 383 3.55 25.41 -0.94
C TRP A 383 2.66 24.19 -0.66
N PRO A 384 2.17 23.46 -1.69
CA PRO A 384 1.20 22.37 -1.53
C PRO A 384 1.61 21.27 -0.53
N SER A 385 2.91 21.03 -0.37
CA SER A 385 3.50 20.08 0.56
C SER A 385 3.56 20.56 2.03
N TYR A 386 3.25 21.83 2.29
CA TYR A 386 3.35 22.48 3.61
C TYR A 386 2.00 22.91 4.19
N ARG A 387 0.88 22.60 3.51
CA ARG A 387 -0.47 22.80 4.03
C ARG A 387 -0.77 21.78 5.12
N HIS A 388 -0.38 22.10 6.35
CA HIS A 388 -0.79 21.35 7.52
C HIS A 388 -2.05 21.97 8.10
N LYS A 389 -3.01 21.11 8.43
CA LYS A 389 -4.21 21.51 9.15
C LYS A 389 -4.42 20.59 10.33
N SER A 390 -4.50 21.18 11.52
CA SER A 390 -4.86 20.47 12.75
C SER A 390 -6.29 20.81 13.10
N VAL A 391 -7.08 19.80 13.45
CA VAL A 391 -8.50 19.95 13.81
C VAL A 391 -8.69 19.34 15.19
N GLY A 392 -9.39 20.06 16.08
CA GLY A 392 -9.67 19.64 17.45
C GLY A 392 -11.12 19.95 17.83
N GLN A 393 -11.54 19.49 19.01
CA GLN A 393 -12.91 19.64 19.48
C GLN A 393 -12.89 20.17 20.93
N LEU A 394 -13.26 21.44 21.11
CA LEU A 394 -13.40 22.10 22.41
C LEU A 394 -14.80 21.86 22.98
N ARG A 395 -14.95 22.04 24.30
CA ARG A 395 -16.27 22.07 24.97
C ARG A 395 -17.11 23.21 24.39
N ARG A 396 -18.40 22.98 24.14
CA ARG A 396 -19.31 24.01 23.60
C ARG A 396 -19.52 25.10 24.65
N GLU A 397 -18.96 26.28 24.41
CA GLU A 397 -19.03 27.44 25.30
C GLU A 397 -19.37 28.70 24.50
N ASN A 398 -19.95 29.70 25.15
CA ASN A 398 -20.37 30.94 24.49
C ASN A 398 -19.20 31.84 24.09
N CYS A 399 -18.00 31.60 24.61
CA CYS A 399 -16.80 32.39 24.36
C CYS A 399 -15.55 31.52 24.60
N TYR A 400 -14.50 31.74 23.81
CA TYR A 400 -13.20 31.08 23.95
C TYR A 400 -12.08 32.11 24.08
N GLU A 401 -11.04 31.79 24.85
CA GLU A 401 -9.77 32.50 24.89
C GLU A 401 -8.65 31.53 24.50
N ILE A 402 -7.73 31.96 23.62
CA ILE A 402 -6.75 31.08 22.98
C ILE A 402 -5.37 31.70 23.12
N HIS A 403 -4.48 30.96 23.78
CA HIS A 403 -3.05 31.28 23.84
C HIS A 403 -2.27 30.28 22.97
N ILE A 404 -1.37 30.80 22.14
CA ILE A 404 -0.49 30.02 21.27
C ILE A 404 0.93 30.16 21.81
N THR A 405 1.59 29.04 22.11
CA THR A 405 2.97 29.03 22.57
C THR A 405 3.79 28.06 21.72
N ASP A 406 4.88 28.56 21.14
CA ASP A 406 5.84 27.76 20.37
C ASP A 406 6.93 27.24 21.33
N ARG A 407 7.05 25.91 21.44
CA ARG A 407 8.13 25.25 22.19
C ARG A 407 8.72 24.13 21.34
N ASP A 408 9.93 24.33 20.84
CA ASP A 408 10.75 23.32 20.16
C ASP A 408 10.01 22.54 19.03
N GLY A 409 9.20 23.24 18.24
CA GLY A 409 8.46 22.63 17.12
C GLY A 409 7.19 21.86 17.53
N GLN A 410 6.78 21.98 18.79
CA GLN A 410 5.45 21.58 19.26
C GLN A 410 4.60 22.83 19.50
N ILE A 411 3.39 22.84 18.93
CA ILE A 411 2.40 23.90 19.19
C ILE A 411 1.55 23.42 20.37
N GLU A 412 1.65 24.10 21.51
CA GLU A 412 0.84 23.84 22.69
C GLU A 412 -0.32 24.84 22.77
N PHE A 413 -1.52 24.36 23.12
CA PHE A 413 -2.71 25.19 23.33
C PHE A 413 -3.02 25.26 24.81
N HIS A 414 -3.23 26.48 25.31
CA HIS A 414 -3.73 26.75 26.65
C HIS A 414 -5.08 27.45 26.52
N ASN A 415 -6.09 26.93 27.21
CA ASN A 415 -7.39 27.56 27.39
C ASN A 415 -7.43 27.99 28.86
N GLU A 416 -7.37 29.29 29.14
CA GLU A 416 -7.61 29.84 30.47
C GLU A 416 -9.02 30.41 30.52
N PHE A 417 -9.73 30.13 31.62
CA PHE A 417 -11.06 30.67 31.86
C PHE A 417 -10.91 32.05 32.49
N VAL A 418 -11.42 33.09 31.82
CA VAL A 418 -11.72 34.36 32.48
C VAL A 418 -13.22 34.34 32.80
N PHE A 419 -13.53 34.36 34.10
CA PHE A 419 -14.89 34.37 34.65
C PHE A 419 -15.74 35.52 34.10
#